data_AF-T0Y6Q4-F1
#
_entry.id   AF-T0Y6Q4-F1
#
_cell.length_a   1.000
_cell.length_b   1.000
_cell.length_c   1.000
_cell.angle_alpha   90.00
_cell.angle_beta   90.00
_cell.angle_gamma   90.00
#
_symmetry.space_group_name_H-M   'P 1'
#
loop_
_entity.id
_entity.type
_entity.pdbx_description
1 polymer ?
#
loop_
_entity_poly.entity_id
_entity_poly.type
_entity_poly.pdbx_seq_one_letter_code
_entity_poly.pdbx_strand_id
1 'polypeptide(L)'
;TIEAGLVLSQKWAERKRCILVITPSNLRKQWHQELTEKFFLPCRILEAKSYNAAIKQGQFRPFESSEIIICSYQFAKSKAADVHAMPWDLVVVDEAHRLRNVYKPSNVIANTLKMALAGKHKLLLTATPLQNSLLELFGLVSFIDEHTFGDLKSFREQFANLNQDQVFQTLK
;
A
#
# COMPACT_ATOMS: atom_id res chain seq x y z
N THR A 1 13.51 -0.72 2.79
CA THR A 1 13.02 -1.27 4.07
C THR A 1 13.45 -0.46 5.28
N ILE A 2 14.72 -0.05 5.40
CA ILE A 2 15.21 0.68 6.59
C ILE A 2 14.45 1.99 6.88
N GLU A 3 14.32 2.87 5.89
CA GLU A 3 13.57 4.14 6.05
C GLU A 3 12.11 3.91 6.44
N ALA A 4 11.47 2.93 5.80
CA ALA A 4 10.12 2.53 6.16
C ALA A 4 10.04 1.98 7.59
N GLY A 5 11.03 1.20 8.02
CA GLY A 5 11.16 0.72 9.39
C GLY A 5 11.26 1.86 10.40
N LEU A 6 12.00 2.93 10.09
CA LEU A 6 12.06 4.14 10.93
C LEU A 6 10.71 4.84 11.04
N VAL A 7 10.00 5.01 9.92
CA VAL A 7 8.64 5.59 9.91
C VAL A 7 7.68 4.72 10.74
N LEU A 8 7.77 3.40 10.61
CA LEU A 8 6.98 2.45 11.40
C LEU A 8 7.30 2.56 12.89
N SER A 9 8.57 2.62 13.28
CA SER A 9 8.99 2.83 14.67
C SER A 9 8.48 4.14 15.24
N GLN A 10 8.51 5.22 14.46
CA GLN A 10 7.93 6.51 14.86
C GLN A 10 6.42 6.39 15.11
N LYS A 11 5.66 5.83 14.16
CA LYS A 11 4.21 5.64 14.33
C LYS A 11 3.89 4.77 15.55
N TRP A 12 4.69 3.73 15.77
CA TRP A 12 4.56 2.86 16.92
C TRP A 12 4.76 3.59 18.26
N ALA A 13 5.74 4.49 18.31
CA ALA A 13 6.02 5.36 19.46
C ALA A 13 4.91 6.40 19.67
N GLU A 14 4.35 6.95 18.59
CA GLU A 14 3.17 7.84 18.59
C GLU A 14 1.85 7.13 18.98
N ARG A 15 1.88 5.84 19.34
CA ARG A 15 0.70 5.00 19.63
C ARG A 15 -0.25 4.80 18.45
N LYS A 16 0.19 5.12 17.23
CA LYS A 16 -0.50 4.85 15.97
C LYS A 16 -0.13 3.45 15.46
N ARG A 17 -0.74 2.43 16.07
CA ARG A 17 -0.31 1.02 15.97
C ARG A 17 -1.19 0.16 15.06
N CYS A 18 -2.28 0.70 14.51
CA CYS A 18 -3.06 0.00 13.50
C CYS A 18 -2.32 0.11 12.15
N ILE A 19 -1.36 -0.78 11.92
CA ILE A 19 -0.45 -0.71 10.78
C ILE A 19 -0.57 -1.96 9.90
N LEU A 20 -0.65 -1.74 8.59
CA LEU A 20 -0.66 -2.78 7.57
C LEU A 20 0.57 -2.65 6.66
N VAL A 21 1.25 -3.76 6.40
CA VAL A 21 2.31 -3.88 5.39
C VAL A 21 1.85 -4.83 4.29
N ILE A 22 1.72 -4.32 3.07
CA ILE A 22 1.42 -5.10 1.87
C ILE A 22 2.69 -5.21 1.03
N THR A 23 3.16 -6.43 0.78
CA THR A 23 4.43 -6.69 0.08
C THR A 23 4.29 -7.91 -0.85
N PRO A 24 5.14 -8.11 -1.87
CA PRO A 24 5.17 -9.37 -2.62
C PRO A 24 5.28 -10.60 -1.71
N SER A 25 4.66 -11.71 -2.13
CA SER A 25 4.56 -12.93 -1.32
C SER A 25 5.91 -13.47 -0.82
N ASN A 26 6.98 -13.29 -1.60
CA ASN A 26 8.35 -13.70 -1.31
C ASN A 26 9.07 -12.78 -0.30
N LEU A 27 8.64 -11.52 -0.16
CA LEU A 27 9.27 -10.53 0.73
C LEU A 27 8.65 -10.47 2.13
N ARG A 28 7.48 -11.10 2.35
CA ARG A 28 6.79 -11.11 3.66
C ARG A 28 7.67 -11.58 4.81
N LYS A 29 8.45 -12.65 4.61
CA LYS A 29 9.36 -13.19 5.63
C LYS A 29 10.51 -12.24 5.93
N GLN A 30 11.06 -11.60 4.89
CA GLN A 30 12.10 -10.59 5.05
C GLN A 30 11.57 -9.39 5.84
N TRP A 31 10.38 -8.87 5.50
CA TRP A 31 9.74 -7.80 6.26
C TRP A 31 9.54 -8.17 7.73
N HIS A 32 9.01 -9.37 8.00
CA HIS A 32 8.85 -9.86 9.37
C HIS A 32 10.19 -9.90 10.13
N GLN A 33 11.23 -10.46 9.50
CA GLN A 33 12.56 -10.55 10.09
C GLN A 33 13.13 -9.15 10.38
N GLU A 34 13.08 -8.23 9.41
CA GLU A 34 13.62 -6.89 9.59
C GLU A 34 12.89 -6.12 10.70
N LEU A 35 11.55 -6.16 10.73
CA LEU A 35 10.77 -5.49 11.78
C LEU A 35 11.04 -6.06 13.17
N THR A 36 11.20 -7.38 13.27
CA THR A 36 11.45 -8.06 14.55
C THR A 36 12.88 -7.84 15.03
N GLU A 37 13.88 -8.08 14.18
CA GLU A 37 15.29 -8.12 14.59
C GLU A 37 15.94 -6.74 14.64
N LYS A 38 15.57 -5.82 13.74
CA LYS A 38 16.21 -4.50 13.64
C LYS A 38 15.44 -3.41 14.37
N PHE A 39 14.12 -3.48 14.34
CA PHE A 39 13.24 -2.43 14.87
C PHE A 39 12.49 -2.85 16.15
N PHE A 40 12.57 -4.13 16.54
CA PHE A 40 11.90 -4.69 17.71
C PHE A 40 10.39 -4.40 17.74
N LEU A 41 9.76 -4.37 16.55
CA LEU A 41 8.34 -4.12 16.39
C LEU A 41 7.58 -5.45 16.32
N PRO A 42 6.53 -5.64 17.14
CA PRO A 42 5.73 -6.85 17.08
C PRO A 42 4.94 -6.88 15.77
N CYS A 43 5.12 -7.95 15.01
CA CYS A 43 4.51 -8.10 13.71
C CYS A 43 4.16 -9.57 13.47
N ARG A 44 3.14 -9.79 12.62
CA ARG A 44 2.72 -11.14 12.23
C ARG A 44 2.39 -11.21 10.76
N ILE A 45 2.65 -12.37 10.17
CA ILE A 45 2.27 -12.65 8.79
C ILE A 45 0.84 -13.21 8.76
N LEU A 46 -0.06 -12.49 8.10
CA LEU A 46 -1.43 -12.94 7.88
C LEU A 46 -1.58 -13.49 6.46
N GLU A 47 -2.06 -14.73 6.38
CA GLU A 47 -2.28 -15.45 5.13
C GLU A 47 -3.47 -16.41 5.26
N ALA A 48 -3.90 -17.03 4.16
CA ALA A 48 -5.14 -17.82 4.13
C ALA A 48 -5.21 -18.87 5.24
N LYS A 49 -4.10 -19.56 5.53
CA LYS A 49 -4.04 -20.58 6.59
C LYS A 49 -4.24 -19.97 7.98
N SER A 50 -3.46 -18.94 8.33
CA SER A 50 -3.54 -18.29 9.64
C SER A 50 -4.86 -17.53 9.84
N TYR A 51 -5.38 -16.91 8.77
CA TYR A 51 -6.69 -16.27 8.76
C TYR A 51 -7.81 -17.28 9.05
N ASN A 52 -7.88 -18.38 8.30
CA ASN A 52 -8.93 -19.37 8.47
C ASN A 52 -8.82 -20.09 9.84
N ALA A 53 -7.61 -20.28 10.35
CA ALA A 53 -7.40 -20.81 11.68
C ALA A 53 -7.95 -19.86 12.77
N ALA A 54 -7.67 -18.56 12.66
CA ALA A 54 -8.18 -17.55 13.58
C ALA A 54 -9.72 -17.50 13.59
N ILE A 55 -10.35 -17.53 12.40
CA ILE A 55 -11.82 -17.60 12.28
C ILE A 55 -12.38 -18.86 12.98
N LYS A 56 -11.77 -20.03 12.78
CA LYS A 56 -12.19 -21.29 13.44
C LYS A 56 -12.05 -21.24 14.96
N GLN A 57 -11.12 -20.44 15.47
CA GLN A 57 -10.89 -20.22 16.90
C GLN A 57 -11.80 -19.12 17.50
N GLY A 58 -12.74 -18.57 16.72
CA GLY A 58 -13.67 -17.54 17.16
C GLY A 58 -13.14 -16.11 17.05
N GLN A 59 -11.93 -15.90 16.48
CA GLN A 59 -11.43 -14.57 16.15
C GLN A 59 -11.94 -14.14 14.77
N PHE A 60 -13.14 -13.55 14.74
CA PHE A 60 -13.84 -13.18 13.50
C PHE A 60 -13.21 -12.01 12.72
N ARG A 61 -12.28 -11.26 13.33
CA ARG A 61 -11.56 -10.14 12.70
C ARG A 61 -10.04 -10.35 12.79
N PRO A 62 -9.43 -11.21 11.96
CA PRO A 62 -8.00 -11.51 12.05
C PRO A 62 -7.07 -10.33 11.70
N PHE A 63 -7.59 -9.26 11.08
CA PHE A 63 -6.87 -8.00 10.87
C PHE A 63 -6.88 -7.08 12.09
N GLU A 64 -7.81 -7.28 13.03
CA GLU A 64 -7.84 -6.58 14.31
C GLU A 64 -6.81 -7.24 15.23
N SER A 65 -5.65 -6.60 15.35
CA SER A 65 -4.49 -7.12 16.06
C SER A 65 -3.72 -5.98 16.74
N SER A 66 -3.07 -6.30 17.85
CA SER A 66 -2.13 -5.42 18.55
C SER A 66 -0.73 -5.40 17.91
N GLU A 67 -0.54 -6.10 16.79
CA GLU A 67 0.72 -6.26 16.07
C GLU A 67 0.61 -5.67 14.66
N ILE A 68 1.74 -5.34 14.05
CA ILE A 68 1.80 -4.96 12.64
C ILE A 68 1.40 -6.16 11.78
N ILE A 69 0.40 -5.99 10.91
CA ILE A 69 -0.02 -7.05 9.99
C ILE A 69 0.79 -6.99 8.70
N ILE A 70 1.41 -8.10 8.33
CA ILE A 70 2.13 -8.26 7.05
C ILE A 70 1.36 -9.23 6.17
N CYS A 71 1.02 -8.85 4.94
CA CYS A 71 0.36 -9.76 4.01
C CYS A 71 0.75 -9.50 2.54
N SER A 72 0.33 -10.41 1.66
CA SER A 72 0.57 -10.26 0.23
C SER A 72 -0.54 -9.45 -0.44
N TYR A 73 -0.22 -8.84 -1.60
CA TYR A 73 -1.20 -8.18 -2.46
C TYR A 73 -2.43 -9.05 -2.76
N GLN A 74 -2.21 -10.31 -3.12
CA GLN A 74 -3.29 -11.24 -3.47
C GLN A 74 -4.18 -11.53 -2.26
N PHE A 75 -3.59 -11.65 -1.08
CA PHE A 75 -4.34 -11.89 0.15
C PHE A 75 -5.12 -10.65 0.60
N ALA A 76 -4.48 -9.47 0.61
CA ALA A 76 -5.15 -8.21 0.90
C ALA A 76 -6.33 -7.97 -0.06
N LYS A 77 -6.16 -8.26 -1.36
CA LYS A 77 -7.24 -8.19 -2.36
C LYS A 77 -8.37 -9.16 -2.05
N SER A 78 -8.08 -10.39 -1.65
CA SER A 78 -9.13 -11.39 -1.36
C SER A 78 -9.89 -11.09 -0.06
N LYS A 79 -9.31 -10.27 0.81
CA LYS A 79 -9.90 -9.79 2.07
C LYS A 79 -10.15 -8.28 2.08
N ALA A 80 -10.43 -7.70 0.92
CA ALA A 80 -10.57 -6.26 0.75
C ALA A 80 -11.62 -5.63 1.68
N ALA A 81 -12.73 -6.32 1.95
CA ALA A 81 -13.76 -5.86 2.88
C ALA A 81 -13.22 -5.75 4.32
N ASP A 82 -12.50 -6.77 4.79
CA ASP A 82 -11.90 -6.77 6.14
C ASP A 82 -10.79 -5.72 6.24
N VAL A 83 -9.99 -5.57 5.18
CA VAL A 83 -8.96 -4.52 5.08
C VAL A 83 -9.59 -3.13 5.15
N HIS A 84 -10.72 -2.91 4.47
CA HIS A 84 -11.42 -1.63 4.46
C HIS A 84 -12.03 -1.26 5.82
N ALA A 85 -12.57 -2.26 6.52
CA ALA A 85 -13.20 -2.08 7.82
C ALA A 85 -12.24 -1.62 8.92
N MET A 86 -10.92 -1.80 8.74
CA MET A 86 -9.92 -1.44 9.73
C MET A 86 -9.55 0.05 9.67
N PRO A 87 -9.42 0.72 10.82
CA PRO A 87 -8.97 2.12 10.91
C PRO A 87 -7.44 2.20 10.84
N TRP A 88 -6.83 1.80 9.73
CA TRP A 88 -5.37 1.84 9.57
C TRP A 88 -4.82 3.24 9.77
N ASP A 89 -3.87 3.38 10.71
CA ASP A 89 -3.07 4.58 10.93
C ASP A 89 -2.04 4.78 9.81
N LEU A 90 -1.51 3.68 9.27
CA LEU A 90 -0.56 3.67 8.17
C LEU A 90 -0.62 2.36 7.40
N VAL A 91 -0.59 2.47 6.07
CA VAL A 91 -0.46 1.33 5.16
C VAL A 91 0.82 1.47 4.35
N VAL A 92 1.77 0.58 4.60
CA VAL A 92 2.99 0.48 3.81
C VAL A 92 2.75 -0.47 2.64
N VAL A 93 3.06 -0.02 1.44
CA VAL A 93 2.94 -0.84 0.23
C VAL A 93 4.29 -0.93 -0.44
N ASP A 94 4.86 -2.12 -0.43
CA ASP A 94 6.18 -2.43 -0.98
C ASP A 94 6.09 -2.94 -2.42
N GLU A 95 7.12 -2.66 -3.21
CA GLU A 95 7.10 -2.84 -4.68
C GLU A 95 5.90 -2.17 -5.35
N ALA A 96 5.66 -0.91 -4.98
CA ALA A 96 4.51 -0.12 -5.41
C ALA A 96 4.42 0.08 -6.94
N HIS A 97 5.49 -0.19 -7.70
CA HIS A 97 5.44 -0.24 -9.17
C HIS A 97 4.32 -1.18 -9.71
N ARG A 98 3.85 -2.15 -8.91
CA ARG A 98 2.68 -3.00 -9.20
C ARG A 98 1.35 -2.24 -9.29
N LEU A 99 1.26 -1.07 -8.65
CA LEU A 99 0.07 -0.23 -8.57
C LEU A 99 0.02 0.85 -9.66
N ARG A 100 1.11 1.07 -10.41
CA ARG A 100 1.25 2.17 -11.40
C ARG A 100 0.16 2.23 -12.48
N ASN A 101 -0.50 1.10 -12.75
CA ASN A 101 -1.57 0.99 -13.75
C ASN A 101 -2.96 0.88 -13.11
N VAL A 102 -3.17 1.43 -11.91
CA VAL A 102 -4.46 1.39 -11.21
C VAL A 102 -5.59 2.00 -12.05
N TYR A 103 -5.30 3.01 -12.87
CA TYR A 103 -6.27 3.61 -13.79
C TYR A 103 -6.79 2.67 -14.88
N LYS A 104 -6.18 1.49 -15.07
CA LYS A 104 -6.65 0.47 -16.02
C LYS A 104 -7.57 -0.51 -15.29
N PRO A 105 -8.80 -0.76 -15.79
CA PRO A 105 -9.71 -1.74 -15.18
C PRO A 105 -9.13 -3.16 -15.10
N SER A 106 -8.21 -3.51 -16.01
CA SER A 106 -7.54 -4.82 -16.02
C SER A 106 -6.63 -5.05 -14.81
N ASN A 107 -6.18 -4.01 -14.10
CA ASN A 107 -5.40 -4.16 -12.88
C ASN A 107 -6.32 -4.33 -11.66
N VAL A 108 -7.03 -5.46 -11.60
CA VAL A 108 -8.05 -5.74 -10.58
C VAL A 108 -7.48 -5.63 -9.16
N ILE A 109 -6.23 -6.06 -8.95
CA ILE A 109 -5.58 -6.00 -7.63
C ILE A 109 -5.41 -4.53 -7.19
N ALA A 110 -4.81 -3.69 -8.04
CA ALA A 110 -4.59 -2.30 -7.68
C ALA A 110 -5.91 -1.55 -7.47
N ASN A 111 -6.90 -1.77 -8.34
CA ASN A 111 -8.23 -1.15 -8.22
C ASN A 111 -8.92 -1.54 -6.91
N THR A 112 -8.94 -2.83 -6.58
CA THR A 112 -9.57 -3.32 -5.36
C THR A 112 -8.87 -2.74 -4.11
N LEU A 113 -7.54 -2.72 -4.11
CA LEU A 113 -6.78 -2.17 -2.98
C LEU A 113 -6.92 -0.64 -2.88
N LYS A 114 -6.99 0.09 -3.99
CA LYS A 114 -7.24 1.53 -3.99
C LYS A 114 -8.56 1.83 -3.28
N MET A 115 -9.63 1.11 -3.60
CA MET A 115 -10.92 1.26 -2.95
C MET A 115 -10.88 0.86 -1.47
N ALA A 116 -10.29 -0.31 -1.16
CA ALA A 116 -10.21 -0.80 0.22
C ALA A 116 -9.44 0.16 1.14
N LEU A 117 -8.41 0.83 0.60
CA LEU A 117 -7.52 1.72 1.34
C LEU A 117 -7.85 3.21 1.13
N ALA A 118 -9.01 3.53 0.56
CA ALA A 118 -9.45 4.92 0.38
C ALA A 118 -9.46 5.67 1.72
N GLY A 119 -8.97 6.91 1.73
CA GLY A 119 -8.89 7.76 2.93
C GLY A 119 -7.88 7.32 4.00
N LYS A 120 -7.06 6.29 3.75
CA LYS A 120 -6.01 5.85 4.70
C LYS A 120 -4.66 6.49 4.36
N HIS A 121 -3.83 6.76 5.36
CA HIS A 121 -2.45 7.18 5.13
C HIS A 121 -1.64 6.03 4.53
N LYS A 122 -0.92 6.31 3.44
CA LYS A 122 -0.17 5.30 2.68
C LYS A 122 1.29 5.72 2.54
N LEU A 123 2.19 4.76 2.64
CA LEU A 123 3.61 4.89 2.31
C LEU A 123 3.93 3.91 1.20
N LEU A 124 4.21 4.42 0.00
CA LEU A 124 4.58 3.60 -1.15
C LEU A 124 6.11 3.46 -1.23
N LEU A 125 6.61 2.23 -1.30
CA LEU A 125 8.02 1.91 -1.46
C LEU A 125 8.23 1.27 -2.81
N THR A 126 9.16 1.80 -3.59
CA THR A 126 9.52 1.22 -4.88
C THR A 126 10.90 1.70 -5.32
N ALA A 127 11.71 0.78 -5.84
CA ALA A 127 13.00 1.11 -6.45
C ALA A 127 12.84 1.69 -7.88
N THR A 128 11.65 1.55 -8.48
CA THR A 128 11.38 1.88 -9.90
C THR A 128 10.03 2.58 -10.02
N PRO A 129 9.88 3.79 -9.43
CA PRO A 129 8.58 4.46 -9.39
C PRO A 129 8.03 4.79 -10.79
N LEU A 130 8.91 5.06 -11.74
CA LEU A 130 8.57 5.42 -13.12
C LEU A 130 9.46 4.62 -14.05
N GLN A 131 8.86 3.85 -14.97
CA GLN A 131 9.64 3.18 -16.00
C GLN A 131 9.45 3.83 -17.36
N ASN A 132 8.25 4.29 -17.76
CA ASN A 132 8.07 4.78 -19.15
C ASN A 132 6.90 5.74 -19.44
N SER A 133 6.08 6.18 -18.47
CA SER A 133 5.07 7.21 -18.81
C SER A 133 4.57 8.01 -17.62
N LEU A 134 4.18 9.26 -17.89
CA LEU A 134 3.48 10.13 -16.96
C LEU A 134 2.20 9.48 -16.37
N LEU A 135 1.57 8.56 -17.10
CA LEU A 135 0.41 7.82 -16.63
C LEU A 135 0.75 6.87 -15.47
N GLU A 136 1.99 6.39 -15.38
CA GLU A 136 2.45 5.58 -14.24
C GLU A 136 2.53 6.44 -12.97
N LEU A 137 3.00 7.68 -13.09
CA LEU A 137 3.00 8.66 -12.00
C LEU A 137 1.57 8.95 -11.54
N PHE A 138 0.68 9.24 -12.48
CA PHE A 138 -0.74 9.42 -12.21
C PHE A 138 -1.33 8.22 -11.47
N GLY A 139 -1.01 7.01 -11.91
CA GLY A 139 -1.48 5.79 -11.25
C GLY A 139 -1.02 5.68 -9.80
N LEU A 140 0.27 5.93 -9.52
CA LEU A 140 0.79 5.87 -8.14
C LEU A 140 0.22 6.97 -7.26
N VAL A 141 0.18 8.22 -7.75
CA VAL A 141 -0.36 9.34 -6.97
C VAL A 141 -1.86 9.17 -6.73
N SER A 142 -2.63 8.81 -7.76
CA SER A 142 -4.07 8.54 -7.61
C SER A 142 -4.38 7.34 -6.70
N PHE A 143 -3.40 6.47 -6.42
CA PHE A 143 -3.54 5.44 -5.40
C PHE A 143 -3.35 6.01 -3.99
N ILE A 144 -2.43 6.97 -3.80
CA ILE A 144 -2.22 7.67 -2.53
C ILE A 144 -3.43 8.56 -2.24
N ASP A 145 -3.75 9.45 -3.16
CA ASP A 145 -4.83 10.42 -3.10
C ASP A 145 -5.43 10.63 -4.49
N GLU A 146 -6.72 10.35 -4.63
CA GLU A 146 -7.42 10.45 -5.91
C GLU A 146 -7.75 11.89 -6.31
N HIS A 147 -7.65 12.85 -5.40
CA HIS A 147 -7.99 14.24 -5.66
C HIS A 147 -6.81 15.08 -6.15
N THR A 148 -5.57 14.61 -5.99
CA THR A 148 -4.36 15.40 -6.30
C THR A 148 -4.28 15.84 -7.76
N PHE A 149 -4.67 14.97 -8.71
CA PHE A 149 -4.55 15.23 -10.15
C PHE A 149 -5.89 15.28 -10.90
N GLY A 150 -7.02 15.18 -10.19
CA GLY A 150 -8.33 15.04 -10.82
C GLY A 150 -8.48 13.72 -11.59
N ASP A 151 -9.40 13.70 -12.56
CA ASP A 151 -9.65 12.50 -13.35
C ASP A 151 -8.59 12.24 -14.44
N LEU A 152 -8.56 11.01 -14.93
CA LEU A 152 -7.60 10.57 -15.96
C LEU A 152 -7.71 11.40 -17.25
N LYS A 153 -8.90 11.89 -17.58
CA LYS A 153 -9.14 12.65 -18.81
C LYS A 153 -8.49 14.04 -18.69
N SER A 154 -8.77 14.73 -17.59
CA SER A 154 -8.21 16.03 -17.24
C SER A 154 -6.68 15.97 -17.17
N PHE A 155 -6.15 14.92 -16.53
CA PHE A 155 -4.70 14.70 -16.48
C PHE A 155 -4.11 14.49 -17.88
N ARG A 156 -4.75 13.71 -18.74
CA ARG A 156 -4.27 13.54 -20.13
C ARG A 156 -4.31 14.86 -20.90
N GLU A 157 -5.37 15.64 -20.79
CA GLU A 157 -5.49 16.94 -21.47
C GLU A 157 -4.41 17.93 -21.02
N GLN A 158 -4.14 18.01 -19.71
CA GLN A 158 -3.12 18.90 -19.16
C GLN A 158 -1.70 18.56 -19.62
N PHE A 159 -1.40 17.27 -19.77
CA PHE A 159 -0.03 16.82 -19.99
C PHE A 159 0.25 16.18 -21.37
N ALA A 160 -0.75 16.04 -22.25
CA ALA A 160 -0.55 15.49 -23.60
C ALA A 160 0.24 16.42 -24.55
N ASN A 161 0.27 17.72 -24.28
CA ASN A 161 0.85 18.73 -25.17
C ASN A 161 2.12 19.41 -24.60
N LEU A 162 2.62 18.95 -23.44
CA LEU A 162 3.79 19.53 -22.80
C LEU A 162 5.05 18.75 -23.21
N ASN A 163 6.09 19.47 -23.65
CA ASN A 163 7.43 18.87 -23.81
C ASN A 163 7.98 18.47 -22.42
N GLN A 164 8.90 17.49 -22.36
CA GLN A 164 9.42 16.93 -21.09
C GLN A 164 9.87 18.00 -20.07
N ASP A 165 10.48 19.09 -20.52
CA ASP A 165 10.91 20.20 -19.65
C ASP A 165 9.74 20.98 -19.02
N GLN A 166 8.64 21.17 -19.77
CA GLN A 166 7.46 21.88 -19.29
C GLN A 166 6.63 21.02 -18.35
N VAL A 167 6.57 19.71 -18.60
CA VAL A 167 5.99 18.73 -17.67
C VAL A 167 6.70 18.80 -16.32
N PHE A 168 8.04 18.80 -16.33
CA PHE A 168 8.83 18.83 -15.10
C PHE A 168 8.60 20.11 -14.28
N GLN A 169 8.48 21.27 -14.94
CA GLN A 169 8.16 22.54 -14.26
C GLN A 169 6.75 22.55 -13.66
N THR A 170 5.78 21.89 -14.30
CA THR A 170 4.37 21.85 -13.84
C THR A 170 4.17 20.92 -12.64
N LEU A 171 5.04 19.91 -12.48
CA LEU A 171 5.00 18.94 -11.38
C LEU A 171 5.83 19.33 -10.14
N LYS A 172 6.49 20.48 -10.18
CA LYS A 172 7.27 21.03 -9.06
C LYS A 172 6.38 21.81 -8.10
#